data_AF-A0A0J7KQI4-F1
#
_entry.id   AF-A0A0J7KQI4-F1
#
_cell.length_a   1.000
_cell.length_b   1.000
_cell.length_c   1.000
_cell.angle_alpha   90.00
_cell.angle_beta   90.00
_cell.angle_gamma   90.00
#
_symmetry.space_group_name_H-M   'P 1'
#
loop_
_entity.id
_entity.type
_entity.pdbx_description
1 polymer ?
#
loop_
_entity_poly.entity_id
_entity_poly.type
_entity_poly.pdbx_seq_one_letter_code
_entity_poly.pdbx_strand_id
1 'polypeptide(L)'
;MDVDLLRPGTVPISPDTILWFEFLLNPSLLQKHLSKPFPDPSPTDLIIKFMTINSDQKETEPKAIDTELNDIKSNGTAKWCHKNLALKILSLKVAAYLKWDLDILEKKLPLPIQLTLLQDLFYITADMMVEIPFQRDTIPEFFIETTSDQFLFTLVLYHRWHLRAIIYRALSNKQPKQQLLHIPGTQESTYVPPGIVDDIIRKLEVYVPNSISALNAILHMSDIKPKILSFDTFQMLTEDSMEIKQNWENMCLVNIDEFKCQIHYDLAMFHLLREEYQEAKHHIKRAKELYSNFNPAEKLVYCKVQKEFLDGCCLACEVPLEEIKPSLAQRLQSSIKDQYTVKLQILQVDDVFREIPQVYRNNLEQDVQGWLVNRNFIVARDLLLQIQSLNLDRKIIDNSVILSDYITEIKAAGTKGLDVLFWETGVFRGSFRVSDKVAIKMYQQLGYIVYRTVLEYYNEDLDEDAYDMRKVLSRDVKKKSMISSTHPVRPEEVD
;
A
#
# COMPACT_ATOMS: atom_id res chain seq x y z
N MET A 1 -35.74 -5.00 8.99
CA MET A 1 -35.86 -4.22 10.25
C MET A 1 -34.71 -4.65 11.11
N ASP A 2 -33.59 -3.93 11.05
CA ASP A 2 -32.49 -4.15 11.99
C ASP A 2 -32.97 -3.63 13.34
N VAL A 3 -33.37 -4.55 14.19
CA VAL A 3 -33.72 -4.25 15.58
C VAL A 3 -32.42 -3.84 16.24
N ASP A 4 -32.31 -2.60 16.72
CA ASP A 4 -31.13 -2.12 17.43
C ASP A 4 -30.99 -2.93 18.72
N LEU A 5 -30.20 -4.00 18.66
CA LEU A 5 -30.06 -5.02 19.70
C LEU A 5 -29.59 -4.44 21.04
N LEU A 6 -29.15 -3.18 21.12
CA LEU A 6 -28.73 -2.58 22.38
C LEU A 6 -29.74 -1.59 22.98
N ARG A 7 -30.87 -1.32 22.32
CA ARG A 7 -31.92 -0.42 22.83
C ARG A 7 -33.12 -1.22 23.32
N PRO A 8 -33.79 -0.79 24.41
CA PRO A 8 -35.08 -1.35 24.79
C PRO A 8 -36.11 -1.02 23.69
N GLY A 9 -36.45 -2.00 22.86
CA GLY A 9 -37.57 -1.94 21.93
C GLY A 9 -38.84 -2.56 22.51
N THR A 10 -39.98 -2.35 21.86
CA THR A 10 -41.27 -2.98 22.21
C THR A 10 -41.40 -4.43 21.71
N VAL A 11 -40.37 -4.95 21.06
CA VAL A 11 -40.28 -6.34 20.55
C VAL A 11 -39.57 -7.18 21.62
N PRO A 12 -40.03 -8.41 21.94
CA PRO A 12 -39.35 -9.29 22.89
C PRO A 12 -37.90 -9.49 22.44
N ILE A 13 -37.00 -8.95 23.25
CA ILE A 13 -35.56 -9.02 23.07
C ILE A 13 -35.14 -10.48 23.29
N SER A 14 -34.33 -11.05 22.40
CA SER A 14 -33.74 -12.37 22.62
C SER A 14 -33.03 -12.39 23.98
N PRO A 15 -33.15 -13.44 24.80
CA PRO A 15 -32.47 -13.51 26.09
C PRO A 15 -30.94 -13.40 25.98
N ASP A 16 -30.38 -13.61 24.78
CA ASP A 16 -28.95 -13.53 24.49
C ASP A 16 -28.47 -12.12 24.08
N THR A 17 -29.39 -11.15 23.98
CA THR A 17 -29.08 -9.79 23.56
C THR A 17 -28.55 -8.98 24.74
N ILE A 18 -27.25 -8.66 24.69
CA ILE A 18 -26.57 -7.85 25.71
C ILE A 18 -26.93 -6.38 25.48
N LEU A 19 -27.39 -5.63 26.48
CA LEU A 19 -27.62 -4.18 26.34
C LEU A 19 -26.34 -3.38 26.60
N TRP A 20 -26.23 -2.16 26.03
CA TRP A 20 -24.99 -1.37 26.12
C TRP A 20 -24.57 -1.06 27.56
N PHE A 21 -25.53 -0.85 28.47
CA PHE A 21 -25.24 -0.51 29.86
C PHE A 21 -24.80 -1.72 30.68
N GLU A 22 -25.07 -2.96 30.23
CA GLU A 22 -24.58 -4.16 30.91
C GLU A 22 -23.05 -4.25 30.89
N PHE A 23 -22.40 -3.65 29.88
CA PHE A 23 -20.95 -3.49 29.84
C PHE A 23 -20.40 -2.56 30.92
N LEU A 24 -21.22 -1.64 31.43
CA LEU A 24 -20.87 -0.79 32.58
C LEU A 24 -21.05 -1.53 33.91
N LEU A 25 -22.08 -2.37 34.00
CA LEU A 25 -22.41 -3.10 35.23
C LEU A 25 -21.48 -4.30 35.48
N ASN A 26 -21.00 -4.95 34.41
CA ASN A 26 -20.14 -6.12 34.52
C ASN A 26 -18.79 -5.91 33.79
N PRO A 27 -17.71 -5.60 34.53
CA PRO A 27 -16.39 -5.36 33.96
C PRO A 27 -15.82 -6.51 33.11
N SER A 28 -16.23 -7.76 33.40
CA SER A 28 -15.78 -8.94 32.66
C SER A 28 -16.55 -9.22 31.37
N LEU A 29 -17.74 -8.61 31.22
CA LEU A 29 -18.64 -8.90 30.10
C LEU A 29 -18.06 -8.43 28.77
N LEU A 30 -17.38 -7.28 28.76
CA LEU A 30 -16.77 -6.74 27.55
C LEU A 30 -15.70 -7.69 26.99
N GLN A 31 -14.80 -8.19 27.84
CA GLN A 31 -13.76 -9.12 27.41
C GLN A 31 -14.34 -10.44 26.89
N LYS A 32 -15.36 -10.98 27.59
CA LYS A 32 -16.06 -12.21 27.17
C LYS A 32 -16.75 -12.03 25.82
N HIS A 33 -17.40 -10.88 25.61
CA HIS A 33 -18.05 -10.55 24.34
C HIS A 33 -17.04 -10.47 23.19
N LEU A 34 -15.98 -9.68 23.38
CA LEU A 34 -14.95 -9.46 22.35
C LEU A 34 -14.15 -10.72 22.00
N SER A 35 -14.08 -11.70 22.92
CA SER A 35 -13.39 -12.98 22.71
C SER A 35 -14.19 -13.99 21.87
N LYS A 36 -15.46 -13.71 21.55
CA LYS A 36 -16.27 -14.56 20.65
C LYS A 36 -15.69 -14.53 19.23
N PRO A 37 -15.84 -15.59 18.42
CA PRO A 37 -15.33 -15.62 17.05
C PRO A 37 -16.00 -14.59 16.13
N PHE A 38 -17.29 -14.32 16.36
CA PHE A 38 -18.08 -13.31 15.62
C PHE A 38 -18.91 -12.51 16.63
N PRO A 39 -18.30 -11.52 17.31
CA PRO A 39 -19.02 -10.68 18.24
C PRO A 39 -20.02 -9.80 17.47
N ASP A 40 -21.29 -9.86 17.86
CA ASP A 40 -22.35 -8.97 17.38
C ASP A 40 -22.96 -8.24 18.58
N PRO A 41 -22.80 -6.90 18.69
CA PRO A 41 -22.12 -5.99 17.76
C PRO A 41 -20.60 -6.22 17.68
N SER A 42 -20.01 -5.87 16.52
CA SER A 42 -18.56 -5.97 16.33
C SER A 42 -17.81 -4.95 17.20
N PRO A 43 -16.48 -5.09 17.41
CA PRO A 43 -15.73 -4.16 18.25
C PRO A 43 -15.82 -2.70 17.75
N THR A 44 -15.81 -2.51 16.43
CA THR A 44 -15.93 -1.17 15.84
C THR A 44 -17.35 -0.61 15.97
N ASP A 45 -18.38 -1.47 15.88
CA ASP A 45 -19.76 -1.04 16.12
C ASP A 45 -19.98 -0.66 17.58
N LEU A 46 -19.33 -1.36 18.52
CA LEU A 46 -19.34 -1.00 19.94
C LEU A 46 -18.73 0.37 20.19
N ILE A 47 -17.58 0.69 19.56
CA ILE A 47 -16.97 2.04 19.64
C ILE A 47 -17.98 3.09 19.14
N ILE A 48 -18.56 2.88 17.96
CA ILE A 48 -19.54 3.81 17.39
C ILE A 48 -20.72 4.00 18.36
N LYS A 49 -21.32 2.92 18.84
CA LYS A 49 -22.47 2.97 19.75
C LYS A 49 -22.13 3.67 21.06
N PHE A 50 -21.02 3.33 21.72
CA PHE A 50 -20.62 3.98 22.97
C PHE A 50 -20.40 5.49 22.81
N MET A 51 -19.92 5.93 21.65
CA MET A 51 -19.67 7.34 21.38
C MET A 51 -20.93 8.11 20.94
N THR A 52 -21.89 7.46 20.28
CA THR A 52 -23.12 8.10 19.79
C THR A 52 -24.27 8.11 20.81
N ILE A 53 -24.27 7.22 21.81
CA ILE A 53 -25.30 7.15 22.87
C ILE A 53 -25.56 8.51 23.54
N ASN A 54 -24.54 9.37 23.66
CA ASN A 54 -24.67 10.69 24.29
C ASN A 54 -25.09 11.81 23.33
N SER A 55 -24.90 11.62 22.02
CA SER A 55 -25.28 12.59 20.99
C SER A 55 -26.81 12.61 20.80
N ASP A 56 -27.43 11.43 20.78
CA ASP A 56 -28.88 11.28 20.58
C ASP A 56 -29.72 11.88 21.71
N GLN A 57 -29.18 11.94 22.95
CA GLN A 57 -29.91 12.50 24.10
C GLN A 57 -29.97 14.03 24.09
N LYS A 58 -29.00 14.72 23.45
CA LYS A 58 -29.03 16.19 23.32
C LYS A 58 -30.15 16.68 22.39
N GLU A 59 -30.64 15.84 21.48
CA GLU A 59 -31.78 16.17 20.63
C GLU A 59 -33.13 15.90 21.30
N THR A 60 -33.16 15.10 22.37
CA THR A 60 -34.42 14.71 23.05
C THR A 60 -34.77 15.58 24.25
N GLU A 61 -33.89 16.48 24.70
CA GLU A 61 -34.29 17.51 25.68
C GLU A 61 -35.14 18.57 24.97
N PRO A 62 -36.43 18.74 25.33
CA PRO A 62 -37.20 19.85 24.80
C PRO A 62 -36.52 21.13 25.27
N LYS A 63 -36.33 22.09 24.35
CA LYS A 63 -35.93 23.46 24.68
C LYS A 63 -36.89 24.01 25.74
N ALA A 64 -36.53 23.88 27.01
CA ALA A 64 -37.26 24.48 28.09
C ALA A 64 -37.11 26.00 27.95
N ILE A 65 -38.27 26.64 27.91
CA ILE A 65 -38.48 28.06 27.73
C ILE A 65 -37.77 28.83 28.84
N ASP A 66 -37.20 29.98 28.45
CA ASP A 66 -36.56 30.99 29.28
C ASP A 66 -37.17 31.11 30.69
N THR A 67 -36.33 31.01 31.71
CA THR A 67 -36.51 31.77 32.94
C THR A 67 -35.14 32.21 33.42
N GLU A 68 -34.93 33.52 33.33
CA GLU A 68 -33.74 34.24 33.74
C GLU A 68 -33.34 33.90 35.18
N LEU A 69 -32.07 33.52 35.38
CA LEU A 69 -31.31 33.83 36.60
C LEU A 69 -29.83 33.93 36.21
N ASN A 70 -29.37 35.18 36.17
CA ASN A 70 -27.99 35.58 35.92
C ASN A 70 -27.03 35.09 37.02
N ASP A 71 -25.80 34.86 36.57
CA ASP A 71 -24.53 34.99 37.28
C ASP A 71 -24.26 34.09 38.50
N ILE A 72 -23.63 32.93 38.22
CA ILE A 72 -22.32 32.64 38.84
C ILE A 72 -21.37 32.17 37.73
N LYS A 73 -20.49 33.06 37.29
CA LYS A 73 -19.25 32.69 36.61
C LYS A 73 -18.42 31.85 37.57
N SER A 74 -18.49 30.52 37.45
CA SER A 74 -17.48 29.63 37.99
C SER A 74 -16.45 29.37 36.90
N ASN A 75 -15.20 29.78 37.14
CA ASN A 75 -14.03 29.32 36.40
C ASN A 75 -13.78 27.84 36.76
N GLY A 76 -14.65 26.94 36.31
CA GLY A 76 -14.53 25.51 36.48
C GLY A 76 -14.42 24.83 35.13
N THR A 77 -13.33 24.12 34.88
CA THR A 77 -13.19 23.19 33.77
C THR A 77 -14.44 22.31 33.69
N ALA A 78 -15.10 22.28 32.52
CA ALA A 78 -16.34 21.52 32.33
C ALA A 78 -16.06 20.00 32.42
N LYS A 79 -16.05 19.47 33.65
CA LYS A 79 -15.87 18.04 33.92
C LYS A 79 -17.03 17.25 33.31
N TRP A 80 -16.72 16.20 32.54
CA TRP A 80 -17.72 15.34 31.92
C TRP A 80 -18.62 14.67 32.97
N CYS A 81 -19.88 14.41 32.60
CA CYS A 81 -20.75 13.62 33.47
C CYS A 81 -20.23 12.17 33.59
N HIS A 82 -20.53 11.52 34.71
CA HIS A 82 -20.04 10.17 35.03
C HIS A 82 -20.34 9.16 33.92
N LYS A 83 -21.58 9.17 33.39
CA LYS A 83 -22.00 8.33 32.26
C LYS A 83 -21.12 8.56 31.02
N ASN A 84 -20.89 9.81 30.64
CA ASN A 84 -20.09 10.13 29.44
C ASN A 84 -18.65 9.66 29.60
N LEU A 85 -18.05 9.89 30.77
CA LEU A 85 -16.69 9.44 31.05
C LEU A 85 -16.58 7.91 31.01
N ALA A 86 -17.53 7.18 31.60
CA ALA A 86 -17.54 5.73 31.59
C ALA A 86 -17.66 5.13 30.17
N LEU A 87 -18.53 5.70 29.32
CA LEU A 87 -18.69 5.29 27.92
C LEU A 87 -17.43 5.56 27.06
N LYS A 88 -16.73 6.66 27.34
CA LYS A 88 -15.46 6.97 26.67
C LYS A 88 -14.37 5.99 27.06
N ILE A 89 -14.25 5.65 28.35
CA ILE A 89 -13.30 4.62 28.82
C ILE A 89 -13.65 3.26 28.20
N LEU A 90 -14.93 2.89 28.08
CA LEU A 90 -15.34 1.67 27.35
C LEU A 90 -14.88 1.70 25.88
N SER A 91 -15.07 2.81 25.19
CA SER A 91 -14.64 2.99 23.79
C SER A 91 -13.12 2.81 23.63
N LEU A 92 -12.34 3.44 24.51
CA LEU A 92 -10.88 3.31 24.53
C LEU A 92 -10.43 1.89 24.89
N LYS A 93 -11.16 1.22 25.79
CA LYS A 93 -10.88 -0.18 26.16
C LYS A 93 -11.12 -1.13 24.98
N VAL A 94 -12.15 -0.90 24.17
CA VAL A 94 -12.37 -1.64 22.92
C VAL A 94 -11.28 -1.33 21.89
N ALA A 95 -10.85 -0.07 21.75
CA ALA A 95 -9.74 0.29 20.87
C ALA A 95 -8.41 -0.37 21.30
N ALA A 96 -8.16 -0.49 22.60
CA ALA A 96 -7.03 -1.20 23.16
C ALA A 96 -7.11 -2.72 22.93
N TYR A 97 -8.31 -3.32 22.95
CA TYR A 97 -8.51 -4.72 22.53
C TYR A 97 -8.14 -4.93 21.06
N LEU A 98 -8.48 -3.98 20.20
CA LEU A 98 -8.06 -3.93 18.79
C LEU A 98 -6.57 -3.57 18.61
N LYS A 99 -5.82 -3.42 19.71
CA LYS A 99 -4.38 -3.07 19.72
C LYS A 99 -4.06 -1.75 19.02
N TRP A 100 -5.01 -0.82 18.99
CA TRP A 100 -4.87 0.47 18.29
C TRP A 100 -4.49 0.31 16.81
N ASP A 101 -4.99 -0.75 16.18
CA ASP A 101 -4.73 -1.05 14.78
C ASP A 101 -5.40 0.00 13.86
N LEU A 102 -4.58 0.91 13.34
CA LEU A 102 -5.03 2.00 12.49
C LEU A 102 -5.65 1.49 11.17
N ASP A 103 -5.23 0.34 10.64
CA ASP A 103 -5.84 -0.22 9.43
C ASP A 103 -7.30 -0.63 9.68
N ILE A 104 -7.61 -1.11 10.89
CA ILE A 104 -8.98 -1.45 11.30
C ILE A 104 -9.78 -0.17 11.56
N LEU A 105 -9.22 0.76 12.34
CA LEU A 105 -9.91 1.98 12.76
C LEU A 105 -10.23 2.89 11.56
N GLU A 106 -9.28 3.08 10.63
CA GLU A 106 -9.44 3.94 9.45
C GLU A 106 -10.50 3.40 8.47
N LYS A 107 -10.56 2.07 8.30
CA LYS A 107 -11.49 1.42 7.37
C LYS A 107 -12.90 1.28 7.91
N LYS A 108 -13.05 1.05 9.21
CA LYS A 108 -14.33 0.68 9.83
C LYS A 108 -15.01 1.80 10.61
N LEU A 109 -14.27 2.83 11.05
CA LEU A 109 -14.85 3.95 11.77
C LEU A 109 -14.95 5.18 10.86
N PRO A 110 -16.04 5.98 10.94
CA PRO A 110 -16.11 7.30 10.32
C PRO A 110 -15.04 8.26 10.85
N LEU A 111 -14.49 9.13 9.99
CA LEU A 111 -13.43 10.07 10.36
C LEU A 111 -13.73 10.93 11.62
N PRO A 112 -14.95 11.47 11.83
CA PRO A 112 -15.26 12.20 13.05
C PRO A 112 -15.19 11.34 14.32
N ILE A 113 -15.55 10.06 14.23
CA ILE A 113 -15.49 9.12 15.36
C ILE A 113 -14.03 8.81 15.69
N GLN A 114 -13.18 8.65 14.67
CA GLN A 114 -11.73 8.50 14.88
C GLN A 114 -11.14 9.72 15.61
N LEU A 115 -11.53 10.93 15.20
CA LEU A 115 -11.10 12.19 15.82
C LEU A 115 -11.50 12.24 17.30
N THR A 116 -12.78 12.01 17.61
CA THR A 116 -13.29 12.04 18.99
C THR A 116 -12.66 10.95 19.86
N LEU A 117 -12.37 9.77 19.30
CA LEU A 117 -11.71 8.69 20.04
C LEU A 117 -10.30 9.10 20.49
N LEU A 118 -9.56 9.80 19.62
CA LEU A 118 -8.23 10.33 19.95
C LEU A 118 -8.31 11.49 20.95
N GLN A 119 -9.30 12.39 20.84
CA GLN A 119 -9.55 13.42 21.85
C GLN A 119 -9.80 12.82 23.23
N ASP A 120 -10.58 11.74 23.28
CA ASP A 120 -10.88 11.04 24.52
C ASP A 120 -9.63 10.36 25.10
N LEU A 121 -8.76 9.84 24.24
CA LEU A 121 -7.48 9.29 24.66
C LEU A 121 -6.56 10.35 25.27
N PHE A 122 -6.46 11.54 24.65
CA PHE A 122 -5.71 12.67 25.20
C PHE A 122 -6.23 13.08 26.58
N TYR A 123 -7.55 13.17 26.73
CA TYR A 123 -8.15 13.51 28.02
C TYR A 123 -7.79 12.46 29.10
N ILE A 124 -7.91 11.17 28.81
CA ILE A 124 -7.61 10.11 29.79
C ILE A 124 -6.12 10.01 30.13
N THR A 125 -5.22 10.31 29.18
CA THR A 125 -3.76 10.13 29.38
C THR A 125 -3.03 11.37 29.88
N ALA A 126 -3.55 12.58 29.61
CA ALA A 126 -2.90 13.84 29.95
C ALA A 126 -3.78 14.80 30.77
N ASP A 127 -5.02 14.42 31.13
CA ASP A 127 -6.03 15.29 31.75
C ASP A 127 -6.23 16.61 30.98
N MET A 128 -6.02 16.55 29.66
CA MET A 128 -6.05 17.71 28.77
C MET A 128 -7.25 17.59 27.83
N MET A 129 -8.17 18.56 27.90
CA MET A 129 -9.21 18.68 26.88
C MET A 129 -8.60 19.32 25.63
N VAL A 130 -8.48 18.54 24.57
CA VAL A 130 -7.86 18.96 23.31
C VAL A 130 -8.93 19.07 22.21
N GLU A 131 -8.99 20.22 21.55
CA GLU A 131 -9.62 20.31 20.23
C GLU A 131 -8.62 19.91 19.14
N ILE A 132 -8.92 18.82 18.43
CA ILE A 132 -8.08 18.32 17.33
C ILE A 132 -8.64 18.87 16.01
N PRO A 133 -7.78 19.31 15.06
CA PRO A 133 -6.32 19.31 15.13
C PRO A 133 -5.75 20.44 15.97
N PHE A 134 -4.64 20.13 16.64
CA PHE A 134 -3.94 21.04 17.54
C PHE A 134 -3.62 22.38 16.87
N GLN A 135 -4.10 23.47 17.45
CA GLN A 135 -3.57 24.79 17.11
C GLN A 135 -2.16 24.92 17.70
N ARG A 136 -1.26 25.63 17.00
CA ARG A 136 0.16 25.79 17.35
C ARG A 136 0.36 26.28 18.79
N ASP A 137 -0.60 27.01 19.33
CA ASP A 137 -0.54 27.62 20.66
C ASP A 137 -1.12 26.74 21.78
N THR A 138 -1.67 25.56 21.46
CA THR A 138 -2.34 24.68 22.43
C THR A 138 -1.51 23.46 22.83
N ILE A 139 -0.47 23.10 22.06
CA ILE A 139 0.56 22.17 22.52
C ILE A 139 1.67 23.07 23.09
N PRO A 140 1.87 23.15 24.42
CA PRO A 140 3.10 23.71 24.98
C PRO A 140 4.29 23.11 24.22
N GLU A 141 5.39 23.84 24.08
CA GLU A 141 6.67 23.27 23.67
C GLU A 141 7.05 22.17 24.68
N PHE A 142 6.45 20.98 24.53
CA PHE A 142 6.57 19.88 25.45
C PHE A 142 7.90 19.24 25.11
N PHE A 143 8.85 19.40 26.00
CA PHE A 143 10.05 18.58 26.02
C PHE A 143 9.59 17.12 26.05
N ILE A 144 9.74 16.44 24.92
CA ILE A 144 9.43 15.01 24.76
C ILE A 144 10.24 14.18 25.79
N GLU A 145 11.33 14.76 26.31
CA GLU A 145 12.20 14.21 27.35
C GLU A 145 11.53 14.02 28.74
N THR A 146 10.49 14.78 29.09
CA THR A 146 9.81 14.69 30.39
C THR A 146 8.40 14.09 30.31
N THR A 147 8.06 13.52 29.16
CA THR A 147 6.74 12.97 28.88
C THR A 147 6.56 11.58 29.50
N SER A 148 5.39 11.33 30.10
CA SER A 148 5.02 10.01 30.64
C SER A 148 4.80 8.97 29.52
N ASP A 149 5.05 7.69 29.81
CA ASP A 149 4.95 6.61 28.81
C ASP A 149 3.57 6.56 28.13
N GLN A 150 2.49 6.74 28.89
CA GLN A 150 1.12 6.75 28.37
C GLN A 150 0.86 7.92 27.42
N PHE A 151 1.42 9.09 27.73
CA PHE A 151 1.25 10.28 26.90
C PHE A 151 2.11 10.19 25.64
N LEU A 152 3.33 9.64 25.74
CA LEU A 152 4.18 9.37 24.58
C LEU A 152 3.47 8.47 23.56
N PHE A 153 2.84 7.40 24.04
CA PHE A 153 2.06 6.51 23.17
C PHE A 153 0.90 7.26 22.49
N THR A 154 0.13 8.04 23.23
CA THR A 154 -0.97 8.85 22.68
C THR A 154 -0.50 9.83 21.61
N LEU A 155 0.62 10.53 21.84
CA LEU A 155 1.21 11.46 20.88
C LEU A 155 1.62 10.75 19.59
N VAL A 156 2.34 9.63 19.69
CA VAL A 156 2.76 8.86 18.51
C VAL A 156 1.56 8.33 17.76
N LEU A 157 0.57 7.76 18.45
CA LEU A 157 -0.63 7.25 17.82
C LEU A 157 -1.38 8.36 17.06
N TYR A 158 -1.52 9.54 17.67
CA TYR A 158 -2.15 10.69 17.06
C TYR A 158 -1.42 11.16 15.80
N HIS A 159 -0.11 11.41 15.87
CA HIS A 159 0.63 11.93 14.72
C HIS A 159 0.71 10.91 13.58
N ARG A 160 0.81 9.62 13.89
CA ARG A 160 0.70 8.55 12.89
C ARG A 160 -0.68 8.55 12.22
N TRP A 161 -1.75 8.55 13.02
CA TRP A 161 -3.12 8.63 12.51
C TRP A 161 -3.35 9.90 11.66
N HIS A 162 -2.82 11.05 12.07
CA HIS A 162 -2.97 12.32 11.36
C HIS A 162 -2.45 12.20 9.92
N LEU A 163 -1.21 11.72 9.74
CA LEU A 163 -0.63 11.53 8.41
C LEU A 163 -1.40 10.47 7.61
N ARG A 164 -1.77 9.37 8.26
CA ARG A 164 -2.49 8.27 7.61
C ARG A 164 -3.92 8.63 7.21
N ALA A 165 -4.63 9.45 7.97
CA ALA A 165 -5.97 9.93 7.62
C ALA A 165 -5.95 10.73 6.31
N ILE A 166 -4.92 11.54 6.09
CA ILE A 166 -4.70 12.28 4.83
C ILE A 166 -4.41 11.30 3.68
N ILE A 167 -3.52 10.34 3.89
CA ILE A 167 -3.22 9.29 2.89
C ILE A 167 -4.48 8.50 2.54
N TYR A 168 -5.22 8.05 3.55
CA TYR A 168 -6.44 7.26 3.38
C TYR A 168 -7.49 8.05 2.59
N ARG A 169 -7.66 9.36 2.86
CA ARG A 169 -8.55 10.23 2.09
C ARG A 169 -8.11 10.33 0.63
N ALA A 170 -6.82 10.51 0.36
CA ALA A 170 -6.31 10.63 -1.01
C ALA A 170 -6.49 9.33 -1.82
N LEU A 171 -6.31 8.16 -1.19
CA LEU A 171 -6.44 6.86 -1.84
C LEU A 171 -7.90 6.37 -1.95
N SER A 172 -8.76 6.74 -1.01
CA SER A 172 -10.13 6.23 -0.88
C SER A 172 -11.20 7.09 -1.58
N ASN A 173 -10.83 7.86 -2.61
CA ASN A 173 -11.74 8.79 -3.34
C ASN A 173 -12.98 8.14 -3.99
N LYS A 174 -13.17 6.82 -3.89
CA LYS A 174 -14.41 6.13 -4.27
C LYS A 174 -15.42 6.22 -3.12
N GLN A 175 -16.21 7.29 -3.09
CA GLN A 175 -17.42 7.29 -2.29
C GLN A 175 -18.27 6.07 -2.67
N PRO A 176 -18.70 5.20 -1.74
CA PRO A 176 -19.71 4.21 -2.05
C PRO A 176 -20.92 4.97 -2.58
N LYS A 177 -21.41 4.62 -3.79
CA LYS A 177 -22.65 5.17 -4.31
C LYS A 177 -23.74 4.87 -3.27
N GLN A 178 -24.14 5.88 -2.51
CA GLN A 178 -25.22 5.71 -1.53
C GLN A 178 -26.47 5.29 -2.27
N GLN A 179 -27.09 4.20 -1.83
CA GLN A 179 -28.48 3.92 -2.15
C GLN A 179 -29.30 5.05 -1.52
N LEU A 180 -29.88 5.90 -2.37
CA LEU A 180 -30.75 7.03 -2.03
C LEU A 180 -32.08 6.56 -1.41
N LEU A 181 -32.03 5.96 -0.23
CA LEU A 181 -33.22 5.73 0.59
C LEU A 181 -33.02 6.42 1.94
N HIS A 182 -33.05 7.75 1.91
CA HIS A 182 -33.31 8.54 3.11
C HIS A 182 -34.77 8.28 3.51
N ILE A 183 -35.01 7.32 4.39
CA ILE A 183 -36.30 7.14 5.05
C ILE A 183 -36.33 8.14 6.21
N PRO A 184 -37.26 9.13 6.22
CA PRO A 184 -37.40 10.04 7.34
C PRO A 184 -37.64 9.25 8.64
N GLY A 185 -36.82 9.48 9.65
CA GLY A 185 -36.92 8.83 10.98
C GLY A 185 -35.87 7.76 11.30
N THR A 186 -35.09 7.28 10.32
CA THR A 186 -33.91 6.43 10.56
C THR A 186 -32.64 7.19 10.16
N GLN A 187 -32.04 7.93 11.10
CA GLN A 187 -30.64 8.33 10.92
C GLN A 187 -29.78 7.10 11.20
N GLU A 188 -29.08 6.58 10.18
CA GLU A 188 -27.96 5.67 10.43
C GLU A 188 -26.91 6.44 11.24
N SER A 189 -26.57 5.95 12.44
CA SER A 189 -25.58 6.56 13.35
C SER A 189 -24.18 6.77 12.73
N THR A 190 -23.96 6.21 11.54
CA THR A 190 -22.74 6.27 10.72
C THR A 190 -22.80 7.30 9.59
N TYR A 191 -23.94 7.95 9.34
CA TYR A 191 -24.04 8.97 8.30
C TYR A 191 -23.27 10.24 8.70
N VAL A 192 -22.24 10.56 7.91
CA VAL A 192 -21.47 11.80 8.08
C VAL A 192 -21.60 12.63 6.80
N PRO A 193 -22.14 13.86 6.87
CA PRO A 193 -22.16 14.77 5.73
C PRO A 193 -20.76 14.97 5.12
N PRO A 194 -20.60 14.90 3.78
CA PRO A 194 -19.29 15.04 3.13
C PRO A 194 -18.53 16.32 3.51
N GLY A 195 -19.25 17.44 3.70
CA GLY A 195 -18.65 18.71 4.09
C GLY A 195 -17.90 18.67 5.43
N ILE A 196 -18.35 17.85 6.39
CA ILE A 196 -17.66 17.68 7.67
C ILE A 196 -16.32 16.97 7.47
N VAL A 197 -16.29 15.95 6.61
CA VAL A 197 -15.06 15.20 6.31
C VAL A 197 -14.05 16.10 5.62
N ASP A 198 -14.49 16.88 4.64
CA ASP A 198 -13.63 17.85 3.93
C ASP A 198 -13.08 18.92 4.88
N ASP A 199 -13.90 19.44 5.78
CA ASP A 199 -13.46 20.42 6.78
C ASP A 199 -12.42 19.84 7.75
N ILE A 200 -12.60 18.61 8.22
CA ILE A 200 -11.62 17.93 9.08
C ILE A 200 -10.30 17.76 8.34
N ILE A 201 -10.32 17.23 7.12
CA ILE A 201 -9.10 17.01 6.32
C ILE A 201 -8.40 18.33 6.04
N ARG A 202 -9.13 19.38 5.66
CA ARG A 202 -8.58 20.72 5.44
C ARG A 202 -7.88 21.26 6.69
N LYS A 203 -8.44 21.02 7.88
CA LYS A 203 -7.79 21.41 9.14
C LYS A 203 -6.54 20.57 9.41
N LEU A 204 -6.59 19.25 9.17
CA LEU A 204 -5.43 18.36 9.34
C LEU A 204 -4.25 18.77 8.44
N GLU A 205 -4.53 19.14 7.19
CA GLU A 205 -3.53 19.62 6.22
C GLU A 205 -2.69 20.79 6.75
N VAL A 206 -3.31 21.74 7.45
CA VAL A 206 -2.62 22.93 8.00
C VAL A 206 -1.54 22.55 9.01
N TYR A 207 -1.71 21.45 9.75
CA TYR A 207 -0.85 21.04 10.85
C TYR A 207 0.04 19.84 10.54
N VAL A 208 0.17 19.45 9.26
CA VAL A 208 1.09 18.41 8.82
C VAL A 208 2.54 18.64 9.27
N PRO A 209 3.12 19.85 9.15
CA PRO A 209 4.52 20.08 9.56
C PRO A 209 4.77 19.77 11.04
N ASN A 210 3.77 20.00 11.89
CA ASN A 210 3.86 19.70 13.32
C ASN A 210 3.94 18.20 13.56
N SER A 211 3.12 17.41 12.86
CA SER A 211 3.12 15.95 12.97
C SER A 211 4.40 15.32 12.45
N ILE A 212 4.96 15.82 11.34
CA ILE A 212 6.26 15.37 10.84
C ILE A 212 7.38 15.71 11.83
N SER A 213 7.42 16.95 12.32
CA SER A 213 8.42 17.40 13.29
C SER A 213 8.37 16.58 14.58
N ALA A 214 7.17 16.36 15.14
CA ALA A 214 6.99 15.57 16.35
C ALA A 214 7.45 14.12 16.18
N LEU A 215 7.08 13.44 15.09
CA LEU A 215 7.50 12.06 14.83
C LEU A 215 9.02 11.97 14.63
N ASN A 216 9.63 12.91 13.91
CA ASN A 216 11.08 12.95 13.73
C ASN A 216 11.82 13.20 15.05
N ALA A 217 11.31 14.10 15.89
CA ALA A 217 11.89 14.33 17.22
C ALA A 217 11.87 13.05 18.07
N ILE A 218 10.78 12.28 18.03
CA ILE A 218 10.65 11.00 18.74
C ILE A 218 11.62 9.94 18.19
N LEU A 219 11.85 9.90 16.87
CA LEU A 219 12.80 8.98 16.25
C LEU A 219 14.25 9.22 16.70
N HIS A 220 14.62 10.48 16.97
CA HIS A 220 15.96 10.88 17.38
C HIS A 220 16.30 10.58 18.85
N MET A 221 15.33 10.24 19.68
CA MET A 221 15.59 9.91 21.08
C MET A 221 16.27 8.53 21.21
N SER A 222 17.29 8.48 22.06
CA SER A 222 18.12 7.28 22.30
C SER A 222 17.58 6.36 23.41
N ASP A 223 16.93 6.91 24.45
CA ASP A 223 16.58 6.17 25.67
C ASP A 223 15.06 5.88 25.82
N ILE A 224 14.32 5.80 24.71
CA ILE A 224 12.89 5.46 24.77
C ILE A 224 12.70 3.96 25.03
N LYS A 225 11.86 3.62 26.01
CA LYS A 225 11.28 2.29 26.18
C LYS A 225 9.79 2.35 25.83
N PRO A 226 9.42 2.19 24.54
CA PRO A 226 8.05 2.47 24.12
C PRO A 226 7.11 1.44 24.75
N LYS A 227 6.00 1.93 25.29
CA LYS A 227 4.93 1.11 25.85
C LYS A 227 3.62 1.43 25.16
N ILE A 228 2.76 0.43 25.03
CA ILE A 228 1.43 0.57 24.42
C ILE A 228 0.35 0.36 25.47
N LEU A 229 -0.76 1.08 25.31
CA LEU A 229 -1.93 0.95 26.17
C LEU A 229 -2.66 -0.35 25.84
N SER A 230 -2.79 -1.22 26.84
CA SER A 230 -3.46 -2.52 26.73
C SER A 230 -4.91 -2.45 27.22
N PHE A 231 -5.67 -3.53 26.99
CA PHE A 231 -7.04 -3.64 27.49
C PHE A 231 -7.14 -3.43 29.01
N ASP A 232 -6.16 -3.95 29.76
CA ASP A 232 -6.11 -3.91 31.22
C ASP A 232 -5.52 -2.60 31.76
N THR A 233 -5.02 -1.72 30.88
CA THR A 233 -4.66 -0.35 31.26
C THR A 233 -5.89 0.46 31.64
N PHE A 234 -7.03 0.21 30.97
CA PHE A 234 -8.25 0.96 31.20
C PHE A 234 -9.11 0.34 32.30
N GLN A 235 -9.24 1.02 33.44
CA GLN A 235 -10.15 0.65 34.52
C GLN A 235 -11.49 1.39 34.38
N MET A 236 -12.58 0.66 34.60
CA MET A 236 -13.93 1.24 34.62
C MET A 236 -14.12 2.09 35.88
N LEU A 237 -14.99 3.11 35.78
CA LEU A 237 -15.38 3.90 36.95
C LEU A 237 -16.19 3.04 37.92
N THR A 238 -16.05 3.34 39.21
CA THR A 238 -16.87 2.77 40.28
C THR A 238 -18.02 3.72 40.63
N GLU A 239 -19.12 3.20 41.14
CA GLU A 239 -20.33 3.97 41.52
C GLU A 239 -20.01 5.16 42.45
N ASP A 240 -18.98 5.02 43.30
CA ASP A 240 -18.61 5.99 44.33
C ASP A 240 -17.58 7.04 43.88
N SER A 241 -17.05 6.99 42.65
CA SER A 241 -15.97 7.90 42.23
C SER A 241 -15.98 8.25 40.75
N MET A 242 -15.69 9.53 40.47
CA MET A 242 -15.40 10.05 39.13
C MET A 242 -13.89 10.17 38.88
N GLU A 243 -13.05 9.69 39.79
CA GLU A 243 -11.60 9.73 39.64
C GLU A 243 -11.14 8.75 38.55
N ILE A 244 -10.40 9.27 37.57
CA ILE A 244 -9.82 8.51 36.49
C ILE A 244 -8.58 7.78 37.03
N LYS A 245 -8.75 6.56 37.54
CA LYS A 245 -7.66 5.71 38.05
C LYS A 245 -7.31 4.63 37.02
N GLN A 246 -6.53 4.97 36.01
CA GLN A 246 -6.04 3.98 35.04
C GLN A 246 -4.86 3.19 35.61
N ASN A 247 -4.67 1.96 35.14
CA ASN A 247 -3.57 1.11 35.56
C ASN A 247 -2.43 1.12 34.54
N TRP A 248 -1.54 2.10 34.66
CA TRP A 248 -0.40 2.27 33.76
C TRP A 248 0.65 1.16 33.87
N GLU A 249 0.64 0.36 34.95
CA GLU A 249 1.55 -0.78 35.10
C GLU A 249 1.26 -1.90 34.09
N ASN A 250 0.00 -2.00 33.64
CA ASN A 250 -0.45 -2.98 32.66
C ASN A 250 -0.14 -2.60 31.20
N MET A 251 0.63 -1.53 30.96
CA MET A 251 1.08 -1.19 29.61
C MET A 251 2.08 -2.24 29.09
N CYS A 252 1.96 -2.60 27.81
CA CYS A 252 2.84 -3.59 27.21
C CYS A 252 4.09 -2.92 26.65
N LEU A 253 5.28 -3.42 27.02
CA LEU A 253 6.54 -2.96 26.45
C LEU A 253 6.67 -3.43 24.99
N VAL A 254 7.15 -2.55 24.12
CA VAL A 254 7.36 -2.80 22.70
C VAL A 254 8.83 -2.69 22.36
N ASN A 255 9.29 -3.52 21.43
CA ASN A 255 10.64 -3.40 20.89
C ASN A 255 10.83 -2.02 20.23
N ILE A 256 11.92 -1.33 20.56
CA ILE A 256 12.24 -0.03 19.99
C ILE A 256 12.36 -0.08 18.47
N ASP A 257 12.87 -1.18 17.91
CA ASP A 257 13.00 -1.36 16.47
C ASP A 257 11.62 -1.50 15.80
N GLU A 258 10.68 -2.23 16.40
CA GLU A 258 9.29 -2.30 15.93
C GLU A 258 8.65 -0.92 15.92
N PHE A 259 8.83 -0.18 17.01
CA PHE A 259 8.25 1.14 17.19
C PHE A 259 8.76 2.14 16.16
N LYS A 260 10.09 2.24 16.01
CA LYS A 260 10.74 3.14 15.04
C LYS A 260 10.49 2.72 13.60
N CYS A 261 10.49 1.42 13.30
CA CYS A 261 10.19 0.90 11.96
C CYS A 261 8.80 1.33 11.49
N GLN A 262 7.80 1.20 12.35
CA GLN A 262 6.42 1.58 12.02
C GLN A 262 6.30 3.09 11.77
N ILE A 263 6.95 3.93 12.60
CA ILE A 263 6.94 5.39 12.42
C ILE A 263 7.64 5.78 11.11
N HIS A 264 8.82 5.22 10.83
CA HIS A 264 9.53 5.45 9.57
C HIS A 264 8.69 5.03 8.36
N TYR A 265 7.99 3.90 8.44
CA TYR A 265 7.10 3.46 7.38
C TYR A 265 5.95 4.44 7.14
N ASP A 266 5.25 4.87 8.19
CA ASP A 266 4.12 5.82 8.04
C ASP A 266 4.59 7.19 7.50
N LEU A 267 5.75 7.70 7.92
CA LEU A 267 6.39 8.90 7.37
C LEU A 267 6.75 8.72 5.89
N ALA A 268 7.37 7.60 5.54
CA ALA A 268 7.72 7.28 4.15
C ALA A 268 6.50 7.27 3.24
N MET A 269 5.40 6.63 3.67
CA MET A 269 4.16 6.59 2.90
C MET A 269 3.56 7.98 2.70
N PHE A 270 3.68 8.86 3.69
CA PHE A 270 3.22 10.24 3.58
C PHE A 270 4.08 11.06 2.59
N HIS A 271 5.41 10.96 2.69
CA HIS A 271 6.30 11.64 1.75
C HIS A 271 6.15 11.11 0.31
N LEU A 272 5.86 9.82 0.14
CA LEU A 272 5.50 9.24 -1.16
C LEU A 272 4.24 9.88 -1.74
N LEU A 273 3.19 10.07 -0.93
CA LEU A 273 1.97 10.76 -1.35
C LEU A 273 2.25 12.21 -1.78
N ARG A 274 3.18 12.89 -1.10
CA ARG A 274 3.59 14.27 -1.42
C ARG A 274 4.60 14.38 -2.55
N GLU A 275 4.99 13.27 -3.16
CA GLU A 275 6.03 13.21 -4.20
C GLU A 275 7.41 13.72 -3.70
N GLU A 276 7.64 13.68 -2.39
CA GLU A 276 8.89 14.08 -1.72
C GLU A 276 9.85 12.89 -1.65
N TYR A 277 10.32 12.44 -2.81
CA TYR A 277 11.04 11.16 -2.94
C TYR A 277 12.35 11.06 -2.13
N GLN A 278 13.03 12.17 -1.84
CA GLN A 278 14.28 12.15 -1.07
C GLN A 278 14.03 11.81 0.41
N GLU A 279 13.05 12.46 1.03
CA GLU A 279 12.65 12.18 2.41
C GLU A 279 12.00 10.80 2.53
N ALA A 280 11.17 10.43 1.55
CA ALA A 280 10.62 9.08 1.45
C ALA A 280 11.74 8.02 1.42
N LYS A 281 12.75 8.22 0.57
CA LYS A 281 13.89 7.30 0.46
C LYS A 281 14.66 7.19 1.77
N HIS A 282 14.89 8.30 2.48
CA HIS A 282 15.54 8.29 3.78
C HIS A 282 14.79 7.39 4.78
N HIS A 283 13.49 7.62 4.94
CA HIS A 283 12.67 6.86 5.87
C HIS A 283 12.49 5.39 5.47
N ILE A 284 12.35 5.08 4.18
CA ILE A 284 12.27 3.70 3.68
C ILE A 284 13.56 2.94 3.99
N LYS A 285 14.72 3.57 3.76
CA LYS A 285 16.01 2.95 4.09
C LYS A 285 16.11 2.61 5.57
N ARG A 286 15.72 3.53 6.45
CA ARG A 286 15.71 3.29 7.92
C ARG A 286 14.70 2.22 8.33
N ALA A 287 13.48 2.25 7.77
CA ALA A 287 12.49 1.20 8.01
C ALA A 287 13.02 -0.18 7.61
N LYS A 288 13.68 -0.29 6.45
CA LYS A 288 14.31 -1.54 5.98
C LYS A 288 15.43 -2.04 6.89
N GLU A 289 16.30 -1.14 7.33
CA GLU A 289 17.39 -1.47 8.27
C GLU A 289 16.83 -2.06 9.57
N LEU A 290 15.80 -1.42 10.14
CA LEU A 290 15.14 -1.89 11.36
C LEU A 290 14.35 -3.19 11.14
N TYR A 291 13.68 -3.31 9.99
CA TYR A 291 12.90 -4.50 9.67
C TYR A 291 13.78 -5.76 9.54
N SER A 292 15.01 -5.61 9.03
CA SER A 292 16.00 -6.69 8.93
C SER A 292 16.45 -7.23 10.30
N ASN A 293 16.30 -6.43 11.37
CA ASN A 293 16.64 -6.87 12.73
C ASN A 293 15.56 -7.76 13.35
N PHE A 294 14.38 -7.87 12.73
CA PHE A 294 13.28 -8.64 13.29
C PHE A 294 13.53 -10.15 13.17
N ASN A 295 13.30 -10.85 14.28
CA ASN A 295 13.33 -12.30 14.30
C ASN A 295 12.01 -12.86 13.72
N PRO A 296 12.04 -13.67 12.64
CA PRO A 296 10.83 -14.23 12.04
C PRO A 296 10.02 -15.14 12.99
N ALA A 297 10.66 -15.68 14.03
CA ALA A 297 10.01 -16.53 15.03
C ALA A 297 9.22 -15.72 16.09
N GLU A 298 9.48 -14.42 16.22
CA GLU A 298 8.84 -13.57 17.22
C GLU A 298 7.59 -12.89 16.67
N LYS A 299 6.53 -12.89 17.48
CA LYS A 299 5.28 -12.23 17.10
C LYS A 299 5.39 -10.73 17.39
N LEU A 300 5.42 -9.93 16.33
CA LEU A 300 5.40 -8.47 16.43
C LEU A 300 4.14 -7.98 17.14
N VAL A 301 4.33 -7.07 18.09
CA VAL A 301 3.24 -6.55 18.94
C VAL A 301 2.66 -5.26 18.37
N TYR A 302 3.51 -4.42 17.78
CA TYR A 302 3.14 -3.08 17.31
C TYR A 302 3.36 -2.89 15.81
N CYS A 303 4.49 -3.37 15.27
CA CYS A 303 4.80 -3.21 13.86
C CYS A 303 3.88 -4.10 12.99
N LYS A 304 3.23 -3.48 12.00
CA LYS A 304 2.30 -4.13 11.05
C LYS A 304 2.78 -4.06 9.61
N VAL A 305 3.97 -3.54 9.38
CA VAL A 305 4.57 -3.42 8.05
C VAL A 305 4.72 -4.81 7.43
N GLN A 306 4.14 -5.01 6.25
CA GLN A 306 4.31 -6.25 5.49
C GLN A 306 5.57 -6.15 4.63
N LYS A 307 6.33 -7.25 4.56
CA LYS A 307 7.61 -7.30 3.83
C LYS A 307 7.42 -6.93 2.36
N GLU A 308 6.36 -7.43 1.73
CA GLU A 308 6.05 -7.23 0.32
C GLU A 308 5.81 -5.75 -0.02
N PHE A 309 5.10 -5.03 0.85
CA PHE A 309 4.87 -3.60 0.67
C PHE A 309 6.13 -2.78 0.92
N LEU A 310 6.92 -3.13 1.95
CA LEU A 310 8.19 -2.46 2.23
C LEU A 310 9.19 -2.65 1.08
N ASP A 311 9.29 -3.87 0.53
CA ASP A 311 10.13 -4.17 -0.63
C ASP A 311 9.65 -3.39 -1.86
N GLY A 312 8.33 -3.29 -2.07
CA GLY A 312 7.74 -2.44 -3.11
C GLY A 312 8.14 -0.97 -2.97
N CYS A 313 8.08 -0.41 -1.75
CA CYS A 313 8.55 0.95 -1.46
C CYS A 313 10.06 1.11 -1.72
N CYS A 314 10.87 0.11 -1.34
CA CYS A 314 12.30 0.12 -1.60
C CYS A 314 12.60 0.20 -3.10
N LEU A 315 11.93 -0.62 -3.91
CA LEU A 315 12.06 -0.60 -5.36
C LEU A 315 11.62 0.75 -5.95
N ALA A 316 10.50 1.29 -5.49
CA ALA A 316 9.98 2.59 -5.96
C ALA A 316 10.93 3.76 -5.64
N CYS A 317 11.63 3.73 -4.51
CA CYS A 317 12.57 4.78 -4.07
C CYS A 317 14.04 4.47 -4.37
N GLU A 318 14.33 3.44 -5.17
CA GLU A 318 15.69 3.03 -5.54
C GLU A 318 16.57 2.75 -4.30
N VAL A 319 16.00 2.09 -3.30
CA VAL A 319 16.72 1.53 -2.16
C VAL A 319 17.10 0.08 -2.52
N PRO A 320 18.40 -0.28 -2.48
CA PRO A 320 18.86 -1.58 -2.96
C PRO A 320 18.28 -2.73 -2.12
N LEU A 321 17.79 -3.78 -2.77
CA LEU A 321 17.39 -5.05 -2.15
C LEU A 321 18.40 -6.13 -2.57
N GLU A 322 19.02 -6.81 -1.62
CA GLU A 322 20.09 -7.80 -1.91
C GLU A 322 19.54 -9.07 -2.56
N GLU A 323 18.26 -9.38 -2.31
CA GLU A 323 17.61 -10.62 -2.77
C GLU A 323 16.88 -10.46 -4.12
N ILE A 324 16.57 -9.23 -4.56
CA ILE A 324 15.70 -8.99 -5.72
C ILE A 324 16.51 -8.39 -6.87
N LYS A 325 16.77 -9.19 -7.90
CA LYS A 325 17.24 -8.67 -9.19
C LYS A 325 16.11 -7.83 -9.81
N PRO A 326 16.39 -6.62 -10.31
CA PRO A 326 15.36 -5.81 -10.94
C PRO A 326 14.83 -6.52 -12.18
N SER A 327 13.51 -6.52 -12.34
CA SER A 327 12.84 -7.09 -13.52
C SER A 327 13.34 -6.43 -14.80
N LEU A 328 13.20 -7.12 -15.94
CA LEU A 328 13.49 -6.53 -17.24
C LEU A 328 12.66 -5.27 -17.48
N ALA A 329 11.41 -5.26 -17.01
CA ALA A 329 10.54 -4.08 -17.03
C ALA A 329 11.09 -2.92 -16.17
N GLN A 330 11.56 -3.17 -14.95
CA GLN A 330 12.19 -2.14 -14.12
C GLN A 330 13.48 -1.62 -14.74
N ARG A 331 14.32 -2.50 -15.28
CA ARG A 331 15.55 -2.13 -15.98
C ARG A 331 15.28 -1.25 -17.20
N LEU A 332 14.21 -1.55 -17.94
CA LEU A 332 13.75 -0.72 -19.05
C LEU A 332 13.28 0.65 -18.55
N GLN A 333 12.45 0.70 -17.49
CA GLN A 333 11.96 1.96 -16.93
C GLN A 333 13.11 2.82 -16.39
N SER A 334 14.10 2.24 -15.71
CA SER A 334 15.28 2.97 -15.25
C SER A 334 16.08 3.55 -16.42
N SER A 335 16.13 2.87 -17.56
CA SER A 335 16.82 3.38 -18.76
C SER A 335 16.19 4.65 -19.33
N ILE A 336 14.92 4.95 -19.04
CA ILE A 336 14.24 6.20 -19.43
C ILE A 336 15.01 7.41 -18.91
N LYS A 337 15.48 7.35 -17.64
CA LYS A 337 16.21 8.45 -17.00
C LYS A 337 17.53 8.75 -17.71
N ASP A 338 18.16 7.72 -18.27
CA ASP A 338 19.38 7.81 -19.05
C ASP A 338 19.10 7.98 -20.56
N GLN A 339 17.95 8.59 -20.89
CA GLN A 339 17.46 8.87 -22.25
C GLN A 339 17.37 7.63 -23.12
N TYR A 340 16.98 6.50 -22.54
CA TYR A 340 17.11 5.18 -23.14
C TYR A 340 18.49 5.07 -23.80
N THR A 341 19.56 5.08 -23.02
CA THR A 341 20.79 4.42 -23.46
C THR A 341 20.44 2.94 -23.60
N VAL A 342 19.74 2.62 -24.70
CA VAL A 342 19.05 1.37 -24.95
C VAL A 342 20.14 0.33 -24.93
N LYS A 343 20.24 -0.38 -23.82
CA LYS A 343 20.94 -1.66 -23.84
C LYS A 343 19.98 -2.55 -24.61
N LEU A 344 20.19 -2.67 -25.93
CA LEU A 344 19.49 -3.64 -26.80
C LEU A 344 19.43 -5.01 -26.12
N GLN A 345 20.46 -5.33 -25.35
CA GLN A 345 20.55 -6.45 -24.41
C GLN A 345 19.30 -6.66 -23.53
N ILE A 346 18.60 -5.61 -23.07
CA ILE A 346 17.37 -5.74 -22.27
C ILE A 346 16.25 -6.31 -23.13
N LEU A 347 16.05 -5.77 -24.34
CA LEU A 347 15.03 -6.25 -25.27
C LEU A 347 15.37 -7.65 -25.80
N GLN A 348 16.64 -7.91 -26.12
CA GLN A 348 17.13 -9.22 -26.54
C GLN A 348 16.92 -10.29 -25.47
N VAL A 349 17.23 -9.96 -24.20
CA VAL A 349 16.97 -10.88 -23.08
C VAL A 349 15.46 -11.06 -22.90
N ASP A 350 14.66 -10.01 -23.04
CA ASP A 350 13.22 -10.08 -22.92
C ASP A 350 12.52 -10.85 -24.06
N ASP A 351 13.12 -10.99 -25.24
CA ASP A 351 12.58 -11.85 -26.30
C ASP A 351 12.52 -13.33 -25.87
N VAL A 352 13.39 -13.73 -24.94
CA VAL A 352 13.39 -15.06 -24.32
C VAL A 352 12.44 -15.11 -23.12
N PHE A 353 12.59 -14.19 -22.16
CA PHE A 353 11.88 -14.24 -20.87
C PHE A 353 10.45 -13.70 -20.90
N ARG A 354 10.10 -12.87 -21.89
CA ARG A 354 8.73 -12.36 -22.13
C ARG A 354 8.10 -11.64 -20.93
N GLU A 355 8.90 -10.88 -20.20
CA GLU A 355 8.49 -10.19 -18.98
C GLU A 355 7.93 -8.78 -19.28
N ILE A 356 8.45 -8.09 -20.30
CA ILE A 356 8.05 -6.73 -20.64
C ILE A 356 6.74 -6.75 -21.46
N PRO A 357 5.67 -6.07 -21.00
CA PRO A 357 4.46 -5.90 -21.79
C PRO A 357 4.74 -5.21 -23.13
N GLN A 358 4.12 -5.69 -24.21
CA GLN A 358 4.32 -5.14 -25.56
C GLN A 358 4.02 -3.63 -25.65
N VAL A 359 3.13 -3.11 -24.80
CA VAL A 359 2.82 -1.67 -24.71
C VAL A 359 4.08 -0.86 -24.36
N TYR A 360 4.91 -1.32 -23.43
CA TYR A 360 6.12 -0.61 -23.03
C TYR A 360 7.18 -0.61 -24.13
N ARG A 361 7.30 -1.73 -24.86
CA ARG A 361 8.15 -1.83 -26.04
C ARG A 361 7.70 -0.91 -27.18
N ASN A 362 6.39 -0.78 -27.39
CA ASN A 362 5.83 0.14 -28.39
C ASN A 362 6.04 1.61 -27.98
N ASN A 363 5.90 1.96 -26.69
CA ASN A 363 6.17 3.31 -26.20
C ASN A 363 7.64 3.68 -26.41
N LEU A 364 8.58 2.77 -26.12
CA LEU A 364 10.01 2.98 -26.40
C LEU A 364 10.26 3.27 -27.89
N GLU A 365 9.65 2.49 -28.78
CA GLU A 365 9.77 2.68 -30.24
C GLU A 365 9.28 4.07 -30.65
N GLN A 366 8.12 4.49 -30.13
CA GLN A 366 7.55 5.81 -30.39
C GLN A 366 8.40 6.96 -29.83
N ASP A 367 8.96 6.80 -28.63
CA ASP A 367 9.84 7.80 -28.02
C ASP A 367 11.10 8.02 -28.87
N VAL A 368 11.76 6.94 -29.28
CA VAL A 368 12.96 6.99 -30.14
C VAL A 368 12.63 7.58 -31.52
N GLN A 369 11.49 7.22 -32.10
CA GLN A 369 11.01 7.79 -33.36
C GLN A 369 10.77 9.30 -33.23
N GLY A 370 10.12 9.75 -32.16
CA GLY A 370 9.90 11.16 -31.86
C GLY A 370 11.20 11.95 -31.70
N TRP A 371 12.22 11.36 -31.07
CA TRP A 371 13.53 11.99 -30.94
C TRP A 371 14.28 12.14 -32.26
N LEU A 372 14.19 11.13 -33.14
CA LEU A 372 14.82 11.17 -34.46
C LEU A 372 14.23 12.31 -35.33
N VAL A 373 12.91 12.50 -35.27
CA VAL A 373 12.21 13.57 -36.02
C VAL A 373 12.59 14.95 -35.49
N ASN A 374 12.67 15.11 -34.17
CA ASN A 374 12.97 16.40 -33.53
C ASN A 374 14.45 16.81 -33.62
N ARG A 375 15.35 15.94 -34.12
CA ARG A 375 16.81 16.17 -34.24
C ARG A 375 17.52 16.61 -32.94
N ASN A 376 16.89 16.38 -31.79
CA ASN A 376 17.41 16.80 -30.49
C ASN A 376 18.56 15.92 -29.99
N PHE A 377 18.87 14.81 -30.66
CA PHE A 377 19.88 13.85 -30.20
C PHE A 377 20.62 13.15 -31.36
N ILE A 378 21.87 12.76 -31.11
CA ILE A 378 22.68 11.92 -32.01
C ILE A 378 22.34 10.44 -31.71
N VAL A 379 21.11 10.03 -32.03
CA VAL A 379 20.78 8.59 -31.99
C VAL A 379 21.41 7.95 -33.22
N ALA A 380 22.09 6.80 -33.05
CA ALA A 380 22.54 6.02 -34.20
C ALA A 380 21.31 5.73 -35.08
N ARG A 381 21.37 6.08 -36.37
CA ARG A 381 20.24 5.91 -37.30
C ARG A 381 19.71 4.47 -37.34
N ASP A 382 20.56 3.53 -36.96
CA ASP A 382 20.29 2.09 -36.99
C ASP A 382 19.56 1.61 -35.70
N LEU A 383 19.52 2.40 -34.63
CA LEU A 383 18.93 2.01 -33.34
C LEU A 383 17.40 1.83 -33.45
N LEU A 384 16.72 2.74 -34.14
CA LEU A 384 15.27 2.63 -34.36
C LEU A 384 14.95 1.34 -35.13
N LEU A 385 15.70 1.07 -36.20
CA LEU A 385 15.55 -0.17 -36.98
C LEU A 385 15.80 -1.42 -36.13
N GLN A 386 16.79 -1.40 -35.24
CA GLN A 386 17.07 -2.52 -34.32
C GLN A 386 15.91 -2.77 -33.35
N ILE A 387 15.39 -1.72 -32.70
CA ILE A 387 14.24 -1.84 -31.77
C ILE A 387 13.00 -2.35 -32.51
N GLN A 388 12.73 -1.82 -33.71
CA GLN A 388 11.61 -2.25 -34.54
C GLN A 388 11.75 -3.72 -34.97
N SER A 389 12.98 -4.18 -35.25
CA SER A 389 13.26 -5.59 -35.56
C SER A 389 12.94 -6.49 -34.36
N LEU A 390 13.44 -6.14 -33.17
CA LEU A 390 13.17 -6.89 -31.92
C LEU A 390 11.67 -6.90 -31.59
N ASN A 391 10.97 -5.78 -31.80
CA ASN A 391 9.53 -5.70 -31.60
C ASN A 391 8.74 -6.52 -32.63
N LEU A 392 9.21 -6.57 -33.89
CA LEU A 392 8.60 -7.42 -34.91
C LEU A 392 8.74 -8.89 -34.53
N ASP A 393 9.94 -9.33 -34.18
CA ASP A 393 10.21 -10.72 -33.79
C ASP A 393 9.36 -11.13 -32.60
N ARG A 394 9.30 -10.28 -31.56
CA ARG A 394 8.42 -10.48 -30.40
C ARG A 394 6.95 -10.63 -30.81
N LYS A 395 6.46 -9.76 -31.71
CA LYS A 395 5.07 -9.78 -32.20
C LYS A 395 4.75 -11.04 -33.00
N ILE A 396 5.69 -11.51 -33.82
CA ILE A 396 5.58 -12.77 -34.59
C ILE A 396 5.49 -13.95 -33.62
N ILE A 397 6.40 -14.01 -32.64
CA ILE A 397 6.45 -15.08 -31.63
C ILE A 397 5.14 -15.16 -30.82
N ASP A 398 4.56 -14.00 -30.48
CA ASP A 398 3.30 -13.94 -29.71
C ASP A 398 2.04 -14.09 -30.59
N ASN A 399 2.18 -14.35 -31.90
CA ASN A 399 1.07 -14.41 -32.87
C ASN A 399 0.17 -13.15 -32.83
N SER A 400 0.78 -12.00 -32.58
CA SER A 400 0.06 -10.71 -32.49
C SER A 400 -0.03 -10.02 -33.85
N VAL A 401 -1.01 -9.12 -33.99
CA VAL A 401 -1.20 -8.37 -35.24
C VAL A 401 -0.08 -7.33 -35.42
N ILE A 402 0.62 -7.43 -36.55
CA ILE A 402 1.64 -6.47 -36.95
C ILE A 402 0.94 -5.27 -37.60
N LEU A 403 0.82 -4.19 -36.83
CA LEU A 403 0.17 -2.94 -37.27
C LEU A 403 1.15 -1.89 -37.83
N SER A 404 2.47 -2.15 -37.81
CA SER A 404 3.49 -1.16 -38.18
C SER A 404 3.88 -1.21 -39.65
N ASP A 405 4.30 -0.06 -40.18
CA ASP A 405 4.78 0.14 -41.56
C ASP A 405 6.26 -0.30 -41.74
N TYR A 406 6.74 -1.17 -40.86
CA TYR A 406 8.14 -1.58 -40.75
C TYR A 406 8.69 -2.19 -42.05
N ILE A 407 7.83 -2.82 -42.87
CA ILE A 407 8.19 -3.33 -44.19
C ILE A 407 8.67 -2.19 -45.11
N THR A 408 8.02 -1.03 -45.04
CA THR A 408 8.38 0.16 -45.82
C THR A 408 9.71 0.73 -45.34
N GLU A 409 9.95 0.71 -44.02
CA GLU A 409 11.17 1.23 -43.39
C GLU A 409 12.40 0.35 -43.67
N ILE A 410 12.30 -0.99 -43.59
CA ILE A 410 13.37 -1.89 -44.02
C ILE A 410 13.70 -1.66 -45.50
N LYS A 411 12.67 -1.57 -46.36
CA LYS A 411 12.87 -1.36 -47.80
C LYS A 411 13.60 -0.05 -48.07
N ALA A 412 13.28 1.01 -47.33
CA ALA A 412 13.97 2.29 -47.41
C ALA A 412 15.43 2.21 -46.90
N ALA A 413 15.69 1.39 -45.88
CA ALA A 413 17.03 1.16 -45.34
C ALA A 413 17.92 0.26 -46.23
N GLY A 414 17.35 -0.40 -47.24
CA GLY A 414 18.10 -1.18 -48.24
C GLY A 414 18.81 -2.39 -47.62
N THR A 415 20.06 -2.64 -48.06
CA THR A 415 20.84 -3.80 -47.58
C THR A 415 21.13 -3.74 -46.08
N LYS A 416 21.30 -2.53 -45.51
CA LYS A 416 21.52 -2.36 -44.07
C LYS A 416 20.28 -2.74 -43.25
N GLY A 417 19.08 -2.48 -43.77
CA GLY A 417 17.84 -2.90 -43.10
C GLY A 417 17.72 -4.42 -43.04
N LEU A 418 18.10 -5.11 -44.11
CA LEU A 418 18.17 -6.57 -44.12
C LEU A 418 19.26 -7.09 -43.18
N ASP A 419 20.44 -6.46 -43.16
CA ASP A 419 21.51 -6.85 -42.25
C ASP A 419 21.08 -6.69 -40.78
N VAL A 420 20.30 -5.66 -40.42
CA VAL A 420 19.77 -5.47 -39.05
C VAL A 420 18.67 -6.48 -38.70
N LEU A 421 17.76 -6.77 -39.63
CA LEU A 421 16.76 -7.84 -39.44
C LEU A 421 17.43 -9.21 -39.27
N PHE A 422 18.48 -9.47 -40.05
CA PHE A 422 19.21 -10.74 -40.01
C PHE A 422 20.28 -10.81 -38.91
N TRP A 423 20.71 -9.67 -38.39
CA TRP A 423 21.64 -9.57 -37.27
C TRP A 423 21.06 -10.22 -36.02
N GLU A 424 19.79 -9.96 -35.70
CA GLU A 424 19.12 -10.57 -34.54
C GLU A 424 18.70 -12.01 -34.80
N THR A 425 18.22 -12.34 -36.01
CA THR A 425 17.94 -13.76 -36.35
C THR A 425 19.21 -14.61 -36.43
N GLY A 426 20.40 -14.01 -36.50
CA GLY A 426 21.69 -14.66 -36.34
C GLY A 426 22.09 -14.92 -34.87
N VAL A 427 21.53 -14.15 -33.92
CA VAL A 427 21.64 -14.39 -32.46
C VAL A 427 20.59 -15.41 -32.00
N PHE A 428 19.50 -15.58 -32.74
CA PHE A 428 18.77 -16.85 -32.80
C PHE A 428 19.70 -17.93 -33.36
N ARG A 429 20.52 -18.54 -32.50
CA ARG A 429 21.12 -19.86 -32.75
C ARG A 429 19.95 -20.79 -33.05
N GLY A 430 19.64 -20.94 -34.34
CA GLY A 430 18.38 -21.44 -34.84
C GLY A 430 18.09 -22.81 -34.28
N SER A 431 17.11 -22.92 -33.41
CA SER A 431 16.53 -24.16 -32.95
C SER A 431 15.04 -23.85 -32.81
N PHE A 432 14.26 -24.32 -33.78
CA PHE A 432 12.81 -24.10 -33.86
C PHE A 432 12.09 -25.32 -33.31
N ARG A 433 11.09 -25.15 -32.45
CA ARG A 433 10.24 -26.26 -31.97
C ARG A 433 9.68 -27.04 -33.15
N VAL A 434 9.71 -28.37 -33.08
CA VAL A 434 9.14 -29.23 -34.11
C VAL A 434 7.63 -29.00 -34.28
N SER A 435 6.93 -28.60 -33.21
CA SER A 435 5.51 -28.24 -33.23
C SER A 435 5.19 -26.95 -33.99
N ASP A 436 6.16 -26.04 -34.18
CA ASP A 436 5.93 -24.72 -34.81
C ASP A 436 5.98 -24.80 -36.34
N LYS A 437 4.98 -25.48 -36.90
CA LYS A 437 4.84 -25.71 -38.35
C LYS A 437 4.72 -24.40 -39.16
N VAL A 438 4.26 -23.32 -38.53
CA VAL A 438 4.09 -22.02 -39.20
C VAL A 438 5.44 -21.35 -39.38
N ALA A 439 6.24 -21.24 -38.31
CA ALA A 439 7.59 -20.69 -38.39
C ALA A 439 8.46 -21.53 -39.34
N ILE A 440 8.44 -22.86 -39.21
CA ILE A 440 9.22 -23.76 -40.10
C ILE A 440 8.88 -23.51 -41.57
N LYS A 441 7.59 -23.40 -41.91
CA LYS A 441 7.15 -23.17 -43.29
C LYS A 441 7.58 -21.79 -43.81
N MET A 442 7.51 -20.76 -42.98
CA MET A 442 8.00 -19.43 -43.31
C MET A 442 9.51 -19.45 -43.61
N TYR A 443 10.31 -20.07 -42.76
CA TYR A 443 11.76 -20.15 -42.96
C TYR A 443 12.15 -21.00 -44.17
N GLN A 444 11.41 -22.09 -44.45
CA GLN A 444 11.56 -22.86 -45.70
C GLN A 444 11.30 -21.99 -46.94
N GLN A 445 10.26 -21.15 -46.93
CA GLN A 445 9.98 -20.21 -48.02
C GLN A 445 11.09 -19.16 -48.19
N LEU A 446 11.76 -18.79 -47.10
CA LEU A 446 12.92 -17.90 -47.12
C LEU A 446 14.22 -18.60 -47.55
N GLY A 447 14.18 -19.91 -47.85
CA GLY A 447 15.31 -20.69 -48.33
C GLY A 447 16.20 -21.30 -47.24
N TYR A 448 15.71 -21.38 -46.00
CA TYR A 448 16.34 -22.16 -44.94
C TYR A 448 16.01 -23.64 -45.10
N ILE A 449 16.95 -24.51 -44.74
CA ILE A 449 16.76 -25.95 -44.67
C ILE A 449 16.94 -26.44 -43.24
N VAL A 450 16.34 -27.58 -42.89
CA VAL A 450 16.67 -28.28 -41.65
C VAL A 450 18.06 -28.88 -41.80
N TYR A 451 19.00 -28.38 -41.00
CA TYR A 451 20.38 -28.83 -40.96
C TYR A 451 20.54 -30.07 -40.07
N ARG A 452 19.92 -30.09 -38.88
CA ARG A 452 19.88 -31.24 -37.96
C ARG A 452 18.68 -31.14 -36.99
N THR A 453 18.40 -32.23 -36.29
CA THR A 453 17.43 -32.26 -35.18
C THR A 453 18.21 -32.28 -33.86
N VAL A 454 17.85 -31.40 -32.94
CA VAL A 454 18.40 -31.33 -31.58
C VAL A 454 17.37 -31.95 -30.65
N LEU A 455 17.71 -33.07 -30.04
CA LEU A 455 16.81 -33.80 -29.16
C LEU A 455 16.68 -33.08 -27.83
N GLU A 456 15.50 -33.13 -27.20
CA GLU A 456 15.29 -32.65 -25.82
C GLU A 456 15.82 -31.20 -25.61
N TYR A 457 15.61 -30.33 -26.60
CA TYR A 457 16.12 -28.95 -26.55
C TYR A 457 15.29 -28.06 -25.63
N TYR A 458 14.00 -28.37 -25.47
CA TYR A 458 13.08 -27.66 -24.58
C TYR A 458 12.66 -28.57 -23.41
N ASN A 459 13.40 -28.53 -22.30
CA ASN A 459 13.22 -29.41 -21.14
C ASN A 459 12.25 -28.87 -20.06
N GLU A 460 11.58 -27.75 -20.29
CA GLU A 460 10.86 -27.05 -19.22
C GLU A 460 9.36 -27.36 -19.11
N ASP A 461 8.68 -27.77 -20.20
CA ASP A 461 7.22 -28.01 -20.15
C ASP A 461 6.74 -29.29 -20.86
N LEU A 462 7.41 -29.73 -21.92
CA LEU A 462 7.13 -30.94 -22.71
C LEU A 462 8.46 -31.28 -23.40
N ASP A 463 9.07 -32.43 -23.10
CA ASP A 463 10.33 -32.87 -23.71
C ASP A 463 10.21 -32.83 -25.26
N GLU A 464 10.61 -31.69 -25.86
CA GLU A 464 10.37 -31.39 -27.26
C GLU A 464 11.69 -31.13 -27.99
N ASP A 465 11.84 -31.80 -29.11
CA ASP A 465 12.97 -31.63 -30.03
C ASP A 465 12.89 -30.28 -30.76
N ALA A 466 14.04 -29.83 -31.27
CA ALA A 466 14.14 -28.63 -32.09
C ALA A 466 14.83 -28.90 -33.44
N TYR A 467 14.45 -28.15 -34.47
CA TYR A 467 15.15 -28.12 -35.75
C TYR A 467 16.17 -26.99 -35.78
N ASP A 468 17.45 -27.34 -35.95
CA ASP A 468 18.49 -26.39 -36.33
C ASP A 468 18.37 -26.13 -37.83
N MET A 469 17.95 -24.91 -38.20
CA MET A 469 17.71 -24.51 -39.59
C MET A 469 18.75 -23.51 -40.08
N ARG A 470 19.29 -23.74 -41.29
CA ARG A 470 20.37 -22.94 -41.88
C ARG A 470 20.06 -22.49 -43.29
N LYS A 471 20.61 -21.33 -43.67
CA LYS A 471 20.56 -20.78 -45.03
C LYS A 471 21.96 -20.42 -45.49
N VAL A 472 22.29 -20.81 -46.72
CA VAL A 472 23.55 -20.39 -47.34
C VAL A 472 23.50 -18.92 -47.70
N LEU A 473 24.51 -18.19 -47.21
CA LEU A 473 24.78 -16.82 -47.59
C LEU A 473 25.80 -16.77 -48.75
N SER A 474 25.93 -15.61 -49.39
CA SER A 474 26.79 -15.36 -50.55
C SER A 474 28.26 -15.76 -50.37
N ARG A 475 28.73 -15.94 -49.13
CA ARG A 475 30.08 -16.37 -48.78
C ARG A 475 30.33 -17.88 -48.94
N ASP A 476 29.28 -18.72 -48.86
CA ASP A 476 29.38 -20.18 -49.04
C ASP A 476 28.97 -20.58 -50.46
N VAL A 477 29.82 -20.22 -51.42
CA VAL A 477 29.62 -20.48 -52.86
C VAL A 477 29.41 -21.98 -53.16
N LYS A 478 29.99 -22.86 -52.33
CA LYS A 478 29.90 -24.32 -52.48
C LYS A 478 28.73 -24.94 -51.70
N LYS A 479 27.89 -24.13 -51.04
CA LYS A 479 26.72 -24.56 -50.24
C LYS A 479 27.03 -25.66 -49.21
N LYS A 480 28.26 -25.69 -48.67
CA LYS A 480 28.69 -26.73 -47.72
C LYS A 480 27.91 -26.69 -46.41
N SER A 481 27.45 -25.51 -46.00
CA SER A 481 26.63 -25.28 -44.79
C SER A 481 25.17 -25.76 -44.94
N MET A 482 24.75 -26.14 -46.16
CA MET A 482 23.44 -26.75 -46.45
C MET A 482 23.48 -28.28 -46.58
N ILE A 483 24.59 -28.93 -46.28
CA ILE A 483 24.64 -30.40 -46.23
C ILE A 483 24.07 -30.81 -44.88
N SER A 484 22.86 -31.38 -44.87
CA SER A 484 22.20 -31.79 -43.64
C SER A 484 23.02 -32.85 -42.90
N SER A 485 23.16 -32.69 -41.58
CA SER A 485 23.65 -33.74 -40.71
C SER A 485 22.48 -34.70 -40.44
N THR A 486 22.66 -35.96 -40.81
CA THR A 486 21.64 -37.01 -40.60
C THR A 486 21.57 -37.49 -39.15
N HIS A 487 22.52 -37.10 -38.31
CA HIS A 487 22.61 -37.55 -36.93
C HIS A 487 21.94 -36.51 -36.02
N PRO A 488 20.89 -36.89 -35.26
CA PRO A 488 20.34 -36.03 -34.23
C PRO A 488 21.38 -35.86 -33.11
N VAL A 489 21.41 -34.67 -32.50
CA VAL A 489 22.39 -34.32 -31.47
C VAL A 489 21.68 -33.90 -30.20
N ARG A 490 22.34 -34.05 -29.04
CA ARG A 490 21.85 -33.46 -27.78
C ARG A 490 22.29 -31.99 -27.68
N PRO A 491 21.64 -31.15 -26.85
CA PRO A 491 21.96 -29.73 -26.74
C PRO A 491 23.44 -29.47 -26.37
N GLU A 492 24.04 -30.36 -25.57
CA GLU A 492 25.47 -30.34 -25.21
C GLU A 492 26.45 -30.61 -26.37
N GLU A 493 25.97 -31.11 -27.51
CA GLU A 493 26.80 -31.50 -28.67
C GLU A 493 26.70 -30.46 -29.83
N VAL A 494 26.09 -29.31 -29.57
CA VAL A 494 25.70 -28.33 -30.60
C VAL A 494 26.84 -27.38 -31.04
N ASP A 495 28.00 -27.40 -30.37
CA ASP A 495 29.10 -26.42 -30.58
C ASP A 495 29.93 -26.56 -31.85
#